data_AF-W1VMD1-F1
#
_entry.id   AF-W1VMD1-F1
#
_cell.length_a   1.000
_cell.length_b   1.000
_cell.length_c   1.000
_cell.angle_alpha   90.00
_cell.angle_beta   90.00
_cell.angle_gamma   90.00
#
_symmetry.space_group_name_H-M   'P 1'
#
loop_
_entity.id
_entity.type
_entity.pdbx_description
1 polymer ?
#
loop_
_entity_poly.entity_id
_entity_poly.type
_entity_poly.pdbx_seq_one_letter_code
_entity_poly.pdbx_strand_id
1 'polypeptide(L)'
;VAAALATGSAVVLKPAPPARRCAAELVRAFHDAGVPEEVLALAAVEDGEVSRQLIVSERVGRVILTGSYDTARLFRSWKPDLHLLGETSGKNAIIVTSSADPDLAVRDVVSSAFAHAGQKCSASSLLILVGSAGRSERIARQLVDATASLRVKAPEHLDAQVGPVVVPDDPKALRGLTTLSRGEHWVLRPQHLGGGLWRPGIRAGVTPGSEYHRTEYFAPVLGVMRVETLQEAIDAVNAVDYGLTSGLQTMDAGELATWLEQVEAGNLYVNRGITGAIVRRQPFGGWKRSAIGSTTKAGGPSYLLGLGEVVRDRTPQAPSGSHLRENLHAGALALYDAVRTHLGREEAAFLHAGLAADAAAWQETYARNLDVTGLACERNVLRYRPAAVTVRAEAGTPEADLVRVLAAGMVAGAGIELSVAQEPSDELAEALRSWMRVRVEQTSAWELRLADKAASGDLDLRVRVIGPREQTSQERWREASRVTKGRPDVALYTGEVTANPHTELLPFLREQAVAVTAHRFGTPLDLAAGLL
;
A
#
# COMPACT_ATOMS: atom_id res chain seq x y z
N VAL A 1 -14.20 -3.96 10.53
CA VAL A 1 -15.48 -3.72 11.23
C VAL A 1 -15.70 -2.23 11.46
N ALA A 2 -15.00 -1.59 12.41
CA ALA A 2 -15.22 -0.17 12.76
C ALA A 2 -15.26 0.79 11.56
N ALA A 3 -14.31 0.68 10.63
CA ALA A 3 -14.27 1.55 9.44
C ALA A 3 -15.53 1.43 8.56
N ALA A 4 -16.05 0.22 8.35
CA ALA A 4 -17.26 0.00 7.56
C ALA A 4 -18.52 0.49 8.28
N LEU A 5 -18.61 0.29 9.59
CA LEU A 5 -19.70 0.86 10.40
C LEU A 5 -19.67 2.40 10.36
N ALA A 6 -18.49 3.00 10.47
CA ALA A 6 -18.31 4.45 10.43
C ALA A 6 -18.72 5.08 9.09
N THR A 7 -18.66 4.31 7.99
CA THR A 7 -19.17 4.74 6.68
C THR A 7 -20.60 4.31 6.40
N GLY A 8 -21.33 3.82 7.43
CA GLY A 8 -22.76 3.51 7.34
C GLY A 8 -23.09 2.14 6.76
N SER A 9 -22.11 1.23 6.61
CA SER A 9 -22.36 -0.14 6.13
C SER A 9 -22.67 -1.10 7.28
N ALA A 10 -23.63 -1.99 7.07
CA ALA A 10 -23.73 -3.22 7.86
C ALA A 10 -22.53 -4.14 7.57
N VAL A 11 -22.13 -4.96 8.54
CA VAL A 11 -20.90 -5.74 8.50
C VAL A 11 -21.15 -7.20 8.83
N VAL A 12 -20.64 -8.08 7.97
CA VAL A 12 -20.47 -9.50 8.30
C VAL A 12 -19.00 -9.75 8.57
N LEU A 13 -18.64 -10.06 9.82
CA LEU A 13 -17.29 -10.43 10.19
C LEU A 13 -17.11 -11.94 10.00
N LYS A 14 -16.36 -12.34 8.97
CA LYS A 14 -15.88 -13.71 8.81
C LYS A 14 -14.43 -13.83 9.29
N PRO A 15 -14.15 -14.40 10.47
CA PRO A 15 -12.79 -14.51 10.99
C PRO A 15 -12.01 -15.65 10.34
N ALA A 16 -10.68 -15.61 10.47
CA ALA A 16 -9.84 -16.78 10.22
C ALA A 16 -10.21 -17.91 11.22
N PRO A 17 -10.22 -19.19 10.80
CA PRO A 17 -10.53 -20.32 11.69
C PRO A 17 -9.82 -20.32 13.05
N PRO A 18 -8.49 -20.05 13.16
CA PRO A 18 -7.81 -20.06 14.45
C PRO A 18 -8.20 -18.91 15.39
N ALA A 19 -8.85 -17.86 14.88
CA ALA A 19 -9.15 -16.64 15.63
C ALA A 19 -10.65 -16.46 15.97
N ARG A 20 -11.48 -17.50 15.79
CA ARG A 20 -12.94 -17.42 15.96
C ARG A 20 -13.38 -16.91 17.33
N ARG A 21 -12.73 -17.36 18.41
CA ARG A 21 -13.07 -16.92 19.77
C ARG A 21 -12.76 -15.43 19.98
N CYS A 22 -11.61 -14.97 19.52
CA CYS A 22 -11.26 -13.54 19.56
C CYS A 22 -12.26 -12.68 18.78
N ALA A 23 -12.73 -13.18 17.62
CA ALA A 23 -13.74 -12.47 16.83
C ALA A 23 -15.10 -12.42 17.50
N ALA A 24 -15.52 -13.48 18.20
CA ALA A 24 -16.75 -13.48 18.98
C ALA A 24 -16.70 -12.44 20.11
N GLU A 25 -15.56 -12.35 20.82
CA GLU A 25 -15.34 -11.34 21.84
C GLU A 25 -15.35 -9.91 21.29
N LEU A 26 -14.73 -9.71 20.11
CA LEU A 26 -14.76 -8.43 19.42
C LEU A 26 -16.19 -8.01 19.07
N VAL A 27 -16.98 -8.92 18.49
CA VAL A 27 -18.37 -8.67 18.10
C VAL A 27 -19.24 -8.38 19.33
N ARG A 28 -19.08 -9.15 20.40
CA ARG A 28 -19.74 -8.89 21.69
C ARG A 28 -19.46 -7.48 22.20
N ALA A 29 -18.20 -7.04 22.16
CA ALA A 29 -17.84 -5.69 22.60
C ALA A 29 -18.51 -4.58 21.78
N PHE A 30 -18.75 -4.79 20.47
CA PHE A 30 -19.52 -3.84 19.66
C PHE A 30 -20.99 -3.82 20.05
N HIS A 31 -21.59 -4.97 20.35
CA HIS A 31 -22.98 -5.05 20.81
C HIS A 31 -23.16 -4.42 22.20
N ASP A 32 -22.23 -4.68 23.12
CA ASP A 32 -22.21 -4.04 24.45
C ASP A 32 -22.08 -2.50 24.34
N ALA A 33 -21.42 -2.01 23.28
CA ALA A 33 -21.32 -0.58 22.95
C ALA A 33 -22.55 -0.02 22.20
N GLY A 34 -23.57 -0.83 21.93
CA GLY A 34 -24.84 -0.42 21.33
C GLY A 34 -24.95 -0.61 19.81
N VAL A 35 -24.02 -1.29 19.15
CA VAL A 35 -24.19 -1.66 17.74
C VAL A 35 -25.26 -2.76 17.62
N PRO A 36 -26.34 -2.56 16.85
CA PRO A 36 -27.40 -3.56 16.73
C PRO A 36 -26.92 -4.88 16.09
N GLU A 37 -27.51 -6.01 16.51
CA GLU A 37 -27.18 -7.36 15.98
C GLU A 37 -27.47 -7.49 14.48
N GLU A 38 -28.50 -6.78 13.99
CA GLU A 38 -28.85 -6.71 12.58
C GLU A 38 -27.83 -5.91 11.73
N VAL A 39 -26.99 -5.09 12.37
CA VAL A 39 -25.97 -4.27 11.69
C VAL A 39 -24.60 -4.96 11.70
N LEU A 40 -24.27 -5.74 12.73
CA LEU A 40 -23.01 -6.49 12.83
C LEU A 40 -23.26 -7.96 13.11
N ALA A 41 -22.96 -8.82 12.13
CA ALA A 41 -23.09 -10.27 12.27
C ALA A 41 -21.72 -10.98 12.28
N LEU A 42 -21.54 -11.97 13.16
CA LEU A 42 -20.39 -12.88 13.13
C LEU A 42 -20.70 -14.10 12.25
N ALA A 43 -19.97 -14.28 11.16
CA ALA A 43 -20.05 -15.46 10.30
C ALA A 43 -18.83 -16.38 10.54
N ALA A 44 -18.83 -17.12 11.64
CA ALA A 44 -17.76 -18.06 12.00
C ALA A 44 -17.83 -19.39 11.20
N VAL A 45 -17.90 -19.28 9.86
CA VAL A 45 -18.01 -20.41 8.94
C VAL A 45 -16.64 -20.96 8.53
N GLU A 46 -16.57 -22.26 8.25
CA GLU A 46 -15.39 -22.91 7.66
C GLU A 46 -15.16 -22.44 6.22
N ASP A 47 -13.92 -22.60 5.75
CA ASP A 47 -13.59 -22.41 4.34
C ASP A 47 -14.25 -23.51 3.50
N GLY A 48 -14.93 -23.11 2.43
CA GLY A 48 -15.72 -24.00 1.59
C GLY A 48 -16.89 -23.27 0.92
N GLU A 49 -17.86 -24.04 0.44
CA GLU A 49 -18.95 -23.52 -0.39
C GLU A 49 -19.78 -22.43 0.31
N VAL A 50 -20.09 -22.58 1.59
CA VAL A 50 -20.85 -21.56 2.34
C VAL A 50 -20.08 -20.24 2.42
N SER A 51 -18.79 -20.27 2.76
CA SER A 51 -17.96 -19.06 2.80
C SER A 51 -17.77 -18.42 1.43
N ARG A 52 -17.68 -19.24 0.37
CA ARG A 52 -17.64 -18.78 -1.01
C ARG A 52 -18.92 -18.04 -1.38
N GLN A 53 -20.08 -18.64 -1.11
CA GLN A 53 -21.39 -18.03 -1.37
C GLN A 53 -21.56 -16.71 -0.61
N LEU A 54 -21.07 -16.61 0.62
CA LEU A 54 -21.03 -15.35 1.37
C LEU A 54 -20.24 -14.27 0.63
N ILE A 55 -19.03 -14.61 0.15
CA ILE A 55 -18.13 -13.66 -0.51
C ILE A 55 -18.68 -13.19 -1.87
N VAL A 56 -19.26 -14.08 -2.67
CA VAL A 56 -19.74 -13.75 -4.04
C VAL A 56 -21.17 -13.19 -4.07
N SER A 57 -21.86 -13.16 -2.94
CA SER A 57 -23.24 -12.70 -2.86
C SER A 57 -23.42 -11.30 -3.45
N GLU A 58 -24.46 -11.09 -4.26
CA GLU A 58 -24.83 -9.76 -4.77
C GLU A 58 -25.21 -8.76 -3.67
N ARG A 59 -25.49 -9.24 -2.45
CA ARG A 59 -25.76 -8.38 -1.28
C ARG A 59 -24.48 -7.83 -0.64
N VAL A 60 -23.32 -8.39 -0.95
CA VAL A 60 -22.03 -7.90 -0.44
C VAL A 60 -21.53 -6.81 -1.38
N GLY A 61 -21.65 -5.56 -0.94
CA GLY A 61 -21.16 -4.41 -1.71
C GLY A 61 -19.64 -4.32 -1.78
N ARG A 62 -18.93 -4.80 -0.75
CA ARG A 62 -17.46 -4.76 -0.67
C ARG A 62 -16.90 -5.81 0.30
N VAL A 63 -15.72 -6.34 -0.01
CA VAL A 63 -14.93 -7.21 0.86
C VAL A 63 -13.66 -6.48 1.28
N ILE A 64 -13.39 -6.46 2.59
CA ILE A 64 -12.11 -6.04 3.16
C ILE A 64 -11.37 -7.30 3.58
N LEU A 65 -10.23 -7.59 2.95
CA LEU A 65 -9.41 -8.76 3.20
C LEU A 65 -8.12 -8.33 3.92
N THR A 66 -7.76 -9.06 4.97
CA THR A 66 -6.39 -9.10 5.48
C THR A 66 -5.91 -10.55 5.40
N GLY A 67 -4.92 -10.83 4.55
CA GLY A 67 -4.52 -12.20 4.26
C GLY A 67 -3.52 -12.32 3.13
N SER A 68 -3.56 -13.43 2.39
CA SER A 68 -2.63 -13.68 1.29
C SER A 68 -3.12 -13.08 -0.04
N TYR A 69 -2.17 -12.72 -0.90
CA TYR A 69 -2.48 -12.33 -2.28
C TYR A 69 -3.20 -13.46 -3.05
N ASP A 70 -2.83 -14.73 -2.79
CA ASP A 70 -3.49 -15.88 -3.43
C ASP A 70 -4.97 -15.99 -3.03
N THR A 71 -5.32 -15.64 -1.78
CA THR A 71 -6.72 -15.57 -1.32
C THR A 71 -7.49 -14.48 -2.07
N ALA A 72 -6.88 -13.31 -2.27
CA ALA A 72 -7.50 -12.25 -3.07
C ALA A 72 -7.73 -12.66 -4.53
N ARG A 73 -6.74 -13.32 -5.14
CA ARG A 73 -6.84 -13.88 -6.49
C ARG A 73 -7.94 -14.94 -6.56
N LEU A 74 -8.08 -15.77 -5.54
CA LEU A 74 -9.15 -16.75 -5.43
C LEU A 74 -10.53 -16.09 -5.34
N PHE A 75 -10.70 -15.04 -4.53
CA PHE A 75 -11.99 -14.35 -4.41
C PHE A 75 -12.41 -13.72 -5.74
N ARG A 76 -11.45 -13.08 -6.44
CA ARG A 76 -11.68 -12.49 -7.76
C ARG A 76 -11.87 -13.54 -8.86
N SER A 77 -11.33 -14.76 -8.73
CA SER A 77 -11.62 -15.82 -9.71
C SER A 77 -13.04 -16.33 -9.60
N TRP A 78 -13.68 -16.20 -8.43
CA TRP A 78 -15.10 -16.53 -8.25
C TRP A 78 -16.02 -15.41 -8.73
N LYS A 79 -15.65 -14.14 -8.47
CA LYS A 79 -16.39 -12.95 -8.89
C LYS A 79 -15.40 -11.87 -9.36
N PRO A 80 -15.11 -11.77 -10.68
CA PRO A 80 -14.10 -10.85 -11.21
C PRO A 80 -14.31 -9.39 -10.84
N ASP A 81 -15.57 -8.96 -10.75
CA ASP A 81 -16.01 -7.61 -10.38
C ASP A 81 -16.27 -7.44 -8.87
N LEU A 82 -15.78 -8.34 -8.01
CA LEU A 82 -15.88 -8.18 -6.56
C LEU A 82 -15.15 -6.91 -6.10
N HIS A 83 -15.83 -5.95 -5.49
CA HIS A 83 -15.15 -4.82 -4.84
C HIS A 83 -14.31 -5.31 -3.66
N LEU A 84 -13.01 -5.47 -3.88
CA LEU A 84 -12.07 -6.01 -2.91
C LEU A 84 -11.05 -4.94 -2.55
N LEU A 85 -10.97 -4.62 -1.27
CA LEU A 85 -9.84 -3.92 -0.66
C LEU A 85 -9.04 -4.94 0.14
N GLY A 86 -7.73 -4.93 -0.02
CA GLY A 86 -6.87 -5.93 0.60
C GLY A 86 -5.61 -5.34 1.19
N GLU A 87 -5.36 -5.69 2.45
CA GLU A 87 -4.03 -5.59 3.06
C GLU A 87 -3.41 -6.98 3.00
N THR A 88 -2.45 -7.16 2.10
CA THR A 88 -1.81 -8.44 1.86
C THR A 88 -0.38 -8.43 2.38
N SER A 89 0.24 -9.60 2.37
CA SER A 89 1.51 -9.81 3.07
C SER A 89 2.70 -9.01 2.51
N GLY A 90 3.87 -9.17 3.13
CA GLY A 90 5.10 -8.45 2.78
C GLY A 90 6.30 -9.36 2.63
N LYS A 91 7.36 -8.86 1.98
CA LYS A 91 8.70 -9.46 2.04
C LYS A 91 9.70 -8.41 2.48
N ASN A 92 9.60 -8.06 3.76
CA ASN A 92 10.21 -6.85 4.30
C ASN A 92 11.68 -7.05 4.66
N ALA A 93 12.43 -5.96 4.59
CA ALA A 93 13.84 -5.93 4.92
C ALA A 93 14.21 -4.76 5.83
N ILE A 94 15.25 -4.95 6.63
CA ILE A 94 16.01 -3.87 7.24
C ILE A 94 17.38 -3.84 6.56
N ILE A 95 17.75 -2.67 6.03
CA ILE A 95 19.08 -2.38 5.51
C ILE A 95 19.91 -1.80 6.66
N VAL A 96 21.13 -2.30 6.85
CA VAL A 96 22.09 -1.78 7.83
C VAL A 96 23.36 -1.37 7.09
N THR A 97 23.67 -0.08 7.14
CA THR A 97 24.88 0.48 6.53
C THR A 97 26.04 0.52 7.50
N SER A 98 27.23 0.86 7.02
CA SER A 98 28.44 0.98 7.85
C SER A 98 28.40 2.14 8.84
N SER A 99 27.53 3.14 8.60
CA SER A 99 27.34 4.29 9.50
C SER A 99 26.38 4.01 10.66
N ALA A 100 25.67 2.88 10.63
CA ALA A 100 24.67 2.51 11.62
C ALA A 100 25.27 2.27 13.02
N ASP A 101 24.45 2.47 14.05
CA ASP A 101 24.73 1.90 15.36
C ASP A 101 24.49 0.38 15.33
N PRO A 102 25.53 -0.46 15.54
CA PRO A 102 25.39 -1.90 15.42
C PRO A 102 24.48 -2.51 16.49
N ASP A 103 24.46 -1.96 17.72
CA ASP A 103 23.69 -2.52 18.83
C ASP A 103 22.20 -2.25 18.65
N LEU A 104 21.86 -1.00 18.29
CA LEU A 104 20.48 -0.61 18.01
C LEU A 104 19.95 -1.32 16.76
N ALA A 105 20.76 -1.42 15.71
CA ALA A 105 20.40 -2.14 14.50
C ALA A 105 20.09 -3.62 14.80
N VAL A 106 20.94 -4.31 15.55
CA VAL A 106 20.69 -5.72 15.93
C VAL A 106 19.42 -5.85 16.75
N ARG A 107 19.21 -5.01 17.77
CA ARG A 107 17.99 -5.02 18.58
C ARG A 107 16.74 -4.91 17.70
N ASP A 108 16.73 -3.95 16.79
CA ASP A 108 15.58 -3.65 15.95
C ASP A 108 15.32 -4.74 14.90
N VAL A 109 16.39 -5.33 14.35
CA VAL A 109 16.30 -6.48 13.45
C VAL A 109 15.71 -7.69 14.15
N VAL A 110 16.24 -8.07 15.32
CA VAL A 110 15.76 -9.23 16.10
C VAL A 110 14.30 -9.05 16.49
N SER A 111 13.94 -7.87 17.01
CA SER A 111 12.55 -7.56 17.37
C SER A 111 11.63 -7.61 16.15
N SER A 112 12.06 -7.07 15.01
CA SER A 112 11.23 -7.03 13.80
C SER A 112 11.10 -8.40 13.11
N ALA A 113 12.10 -9.26 13.22
CA ALA A 113 12.10 -10.59 12.62
C ALA A 113 11.30 -11.61 13.43
N PHE A 114 11.40 -11.57 14.76
CA PHE A 114 10.97 -12.69 15.60
C PHE A 114 9.83 -12.40 16.57
N ALA A 115 9.45 -11.13 16.78
CA ALA A 115 8.24 -10.83 17.55
C ALA A 115 7.02 -11.50 16.90
N HIS A 116 6.17 -12.12 17.73
CA HIS A 116 5.06 -12.96 17.28
C HIS A 116 5.48 -14.12 16.36
N ALA A 117 6.69 -14.67 16.58
CA ALA A 117 7.29 -15.73 15.77
C ALA A 117 7.40 -15.39 14.27
N GLY A 118 7.57 -14.10 13.94
CA GLY A 118 7.65 -13.65 12.54
C GLY A 118 6.32 -13.68 11.79
N GLN A 119 5.19 -13.93 12.49
CA GLN A 119 3.85 -14.01 11.92
C GLN A 119 3.20 -12.63 11.82
N LYS A 120 3.92 -11.68 11.21
CA LYS A 120 3.40 -10.35 10.91
C LYS A 120 3.65 -10.08 9.44
N CYS A 121 2.67 -9.49 8.75
CA CYS A 121 2.86 -9.00 7.39
C CYS A 121 4.03 -8.00 7.31
N SER A 122 4.31 -7.27 8.40
CA SER A 122 5.44 -6.33 8.53
C SER A 122 6.74 -6.96 9.03
N ALA A 123 6.80 -8.27 9.33
CA ALA A 123 7.99 -8.87 9.92
C ALA A 123 9.21 -8.72 9.00
N SER A 124 10.38 -8.41 9.56
CA SER A 124 11.63 -8.31 8.81
C SER A 124 12.12 -9.71 8.47
N SER A 125 11.74 -10.20 7.28
CA SER A 125 12.20 -11.49 6.78
C SER A 125 13.66 -11.45 6.31
N LEU A 126 14.15 -10.26 5.94
CA LEU A 126 15.47 -10.03 5.40
C LEU A 126 16.25 -9.02 6.25
N LEU A 127 17.54 -9.27 6.41
CA LEU A 127 18.54 -8.30 6.85
C LEU A 127 19.53 -8.13 5.71
N ILE A 128 19.70 -6.90 5.22
CA ILE A 128 20.64 -6.59 4.14
C ILE A 128 21.77 -5.75 4.73
N LEU A 129 22.97 -6.32 4.78
CA LEU A 129 24.16 -5.66 5.31
C LEU A 129 24.97 -5.05 4.16
N VAL A 130 25.29 -3.75 4.27
CA VAL A 130 26.00 -2.99 3.23
C VAL A 130 27.47 -2.80 3.57
N GLY A 131 28.35 -3.12 2.63
CA GLY A 131 29.78 -2.84 2.73
C GLY A 131 30.42 -3.43 4.00
N SER A 132 31.11 -2.59 4.78
CA SER A 132 31.81 -3.06 6.00
C SER A 132 30.87 -3.56 7.09
N ALA A 133 29.59 -3.16 7.12
CA ALA A 133 28.61 -3.76 8.03
C ALA A 133 28.45 -5.27 7.79
N GLY A 134 28.52 -5.71 6.52
CA GLY A 134 28.47 -7.12 6.13
C GLY A 134 29.68 -7.94 6.57
N ARG A 135 30.79 -7.27 6.88
CA ARG A 135 32.05 -7.85 7.36
C ARG A 135 32.25 -7.69 8.87
N SER A 136 31.30 -7.05 9.56
CA SER A 136 31.40 -6.78 10.99
C SER A 136 31.16 -8.03 11.83
N GLU A 137 32.21 -8.54 12.47
CA GLU A 137 32.11 -9.63 13.45
C GLU A 137 31.25 -9.26 14.65
N ARG A 138 31.20 -7.97 15.02
CA ARG A 138 30.36 -7.47 16.11
C ARG A 138 28.88 -7.68 15.79
N ILE A 139 28.42 -7.20 14.63
CA ILE A 139 27.03 -7.36 14.20
C ILE A 139 26.67 -8.84 14.11
N ALA A 140 27.53 -9.66 13.51
CA ALA A 140 27.29 -11.09 13.38
C ALA A 140 27.14 -11.79 14.74
N ARG A 141 28.07 -11.57 15.68
CA ARG A 141 28.00 -12.18 17.02
C ARG A 141 26.77 -11.72 17.80
N GLN A 142 26.48 -10.43 17.80
CA GLN A 142 25.33 -9.88 18.55
C GLN A 142 24.00 -10.35 17.98
N LEU A 143 23.87 -10.45 16.66
CA LEU A 143 22.66 -10.96 16.02
C LEU A 143 22.37 -12.40 16.46
N VAL A 144 23.39 -13.26 16.48
CA VAL A 144 23.26 -14.65 16.93
C VAL A 144 22.94 -14.72 18.41
N ASP A 145 23.69 -14.00 19.26
CA ASP A 145 23.53 -14.02 20.71
C ASP A 145 22.13 -13.52 21.14
N ALA A 146 21.71 -12.37 20.61
CA ALA A 146 20.40 -11.80 20.89
C ALA A 146 19.26 -12.73 20.43
N THR A 147 19.40 -13.37 19.26
CA THR A 147 18.39 -14.30 18.74
C THR A 147 18.32 -15.60 19.55
N ALA A 148 19.47 -16.19 19.89
CA ALA A 148 19.54 -17.43 20.67
C ALA A 148 19.03 -17.24 22.11
N SER A 149 19.12 -16.01 22.63
CA SER A 149 18.66 -15.63 23.96
C SER A 149 17.14 -15.39 24.07
N LEU A 150 16.40 -15.42 22.95
CA LEU A 150 14.94 -15.24 22.98
C LEU A 150 14.25 -16.37 23.75
N ARG A 151 13.39 -15.99 24.70
CA ARG A 151 12.58 -16.92 25.49
C ARG A 151 11.38 -17.39 24.67
N VAL A 152 11.52 -18.57 24.07
CA VAL A 152 10.46 -19.25 23.30
C VAL A 152 9.61 -20.06 24.25
N LYS A 153 8.37 -19.63 24.48
CA LYS A 153 7.45 -20.22 25.44
C LYS A 153 6.01 -20.00 25.00
N ALA A 154 5.11 -20.82 25.54
CA ALA A 154 3.68 -20.64 25.36
C ALA A 154 3.18 -19.32 26.01
N PRO A 155 2.12 -18.68 25.47
CA PRO A 155 1.70 -17.33 25.87
C PRO A 155 1.21 -17.20 27.33
N GLU A 156 0.92 -18.30 28.01
CA GLU A 156 0.61 -18.33 29.45
C GLU A 156 1.81 -17.96 30.35
N HIS A 157 3.04 -17.98 29.80
CA HIS A 157 4.23 -17.55 30.53
C HIS A 157 4.48 -16.05 30.34
N LEU A 158 4.49 -15.29 31.45
CA LEU A 158 4.70 -13.84 31.42
C LEU A 158 6.07 -13.41 30.85
N ASP A 159 7.06 -14.30 30.87
CA ASP A 159 8.38 -14.05 30.32
C ASP A 159 8.55 -14.52 28.87
N ALA A 160 7.50 -15.04 28.22
CA ALA A 160 7.52 -15.43 26.82
C ALA A 160 7.80 -14.21 25.90
N GLN A 161 8.77 -14.37 25.00
CA GLN A 161 9.10 -13.35 23.98
C GLN A 161 8.69 -13.80 22.58
N VAL A 162 8.72 -15.11 22.32
CA VAL A 162 8.33 -15.72 21.04
C VAL A 162 7.33 -16.84 21.34
N GLY A 163 6.12 -16.70 20.84
CA GLY A 163 5.05 -17.69 20.97
C GLY A 163 5.07 -18.75 19.86
N PRO A 164 4.03 -19.61 19.78
CA PRO A 164 3.95 -20.65 18.76
C PRO A 164 3.59 -20.08 17.39
N VAL A 165 3.97 -20.80 16.34
CA VAL A 165 3.35 -20.64 15.01
C VAL A 165 1.92 -21.16 15.05
N VAL A 166 0.99 -20.41 14.43
CA VAL A 166 -0.46 -20.63 14.55
C VAL A 166 -0.92 -21.90 13.84
N VAL A 167 -0.26 -22.27 12.73
CA VAL A 167 -0.48 -23.52 12.00
C VAL A 167 0.87 -24.26 11.91
N PRO A 168 1.17 -25.16 12.85
CA PRO A 168 2.48 -25.84 12.92
C PRO A 168 2.85 -26.66 11.69
N ASP A 169 1.84 -27.17 10.98
CA ASP A 169 2.00 -28.06 9.83
C ASP A 169 1.93 -27.32 8.49
N ASP A 170 1.98 -25.98 8.48
CA ASP A 170 1.96 -25.19 7.24
C ASP A 170 3.19 -25.53 6.37
N PRO A 171 3.02 -26.11 5.16
CA PRO A 171 4.14 -26.60 4.35
C PRO A 171 5.11 -25.49 3.94
N LYS A 172 4.60 -24.27 3.73
CA LYS A 172 5.42 -23.11 3.36
C LYS A 172 6.31 -22.73 4.55
N ALA A 173 5.74 -22.51 5.73
CA ALA A 173 6.48 -22.20 6.96
C ALA A 173 7.53 -23.29 7.27
N LEU A 174 7.15 -24.56 7.20
CA LEU A 174 8.07 -25.69 7.42
C LEU A 174 9.24 -25.70 6.43
N ARG A 175 9.00 -25.41 5.15
CA ARG A 175 10.07 -25.27 4.15
C ARG A 175 11.07 -24.18 4.56
N GLY A 176 10.57 -23.03 4.98
CA GLY A 176 11.38 -21.91 5.49
C GLY A 176 12.12 -22.20 6.79
N LEU A 177 11.68 -23.17 7.59
CA LEU A 177 12.33 -23.54 8.86
C LEU A 177 13.31 -24.71 8.73
N THR A 178 13.17 -25.54 7.70
CA THR A 178 13.90 -26.83 7.63
C THR A 178 14.82 -26.95 6.43
N THR A 179 14.59 -26.18 5.36
CA THR A 179 15.36 -26.31 4.11
C THR A 179 16.10 -25.03 3.73
N LEU A 180 17.21 -25.19 3.03
CA LEU A 180 18.08 -24.12 2.55
C LEU A 180 18.24 -24.23 1.03
N SER A 181 18.31 -23.09 0.35
CA SER A 181 18.68 -23.06 -1.07
C SER A 181 20.20 -23.20 -1.25
N ARG A 182 20.65 -23.46 -2.49
CA ARG A 182 22.08 -23.57 -2.81
C ARG A 182 22.82 -22.29 -2.41
N GLY A 183 23.94 -22.45 -1.69
CA GLY A 183 24.78 -21.34 -1.21
C GLY A 183 24.35 -20.77 0.15
N GLU A 184 23.15 -21.10 0.61
CA GLU A 184 22.71 -20.74 1.95
C GLU A 184 23.24 -21.72 3.01
N HIS A 185 23.45 -21.22 4.23
CA HIS A 185 23.79 -22.02 5.39
C HIS A 185 23.13 -21.46 6.65
N TRP A 186 22.88 -22.32 7.64
CA TRP A 186 22.38 -21.90 8.94
C TRP A 186 23.50 -21.27 9.76
N VAL A 187 23.34 -20.02 10.15
CA VAL A 187 24.14 -19.39 11.21
C VAL A 187 23.57 -19.77 12.57
N LEU A 188 22.24 -19.77 12.67
CA LEU A 188 21.48 -20.32 13.79
C LEU A 188 20.38 -21.21 13.21
N ARG A 189 20.42 -22.51 13.49
CA ARG A 189 19.45 -23.46 12.95
C ARG A 189 18.15 -23.42 13.79
N PRO A 190 16.97 -23.26 13.16
CA PRO A 190 15.69 -23.41 13.87
C PRO A 190 15.58 -24.76 14.57
N GLN A 191 14.95 -24.78 15.75
CA GLN A 191 14.69 -26.02 16.49
C GLN A 191 13.20 -26.10 16.85
N HIS A 192 12.54 -27.17 16.42
CA HIS A 192 11.17 -27.46 16.84
C HIS A 192 11.15 -27.90 18.30
N LEU A 193 10.31 -27.25 19.11
CA LEU A 193 10.14 -27.55 20.54
C LEU A 193 8.80 -28.25 20.84
N GLY A 194 7.98 -28.51 19.82
CA GLY A 194 6.62 -29.07 19.97
C GLY A 194 5.55 -27.99 20.12
N GLY A 195 4.29 -28.33 19.83
CA GLY A 195 3.15 -27.43 20.01
C GLY A 195 3.22 -26.13 19.19
N GLY A 196 3.90 -26.17 18.03
CA GLY A 196 4.14 -24.97 17.21
C GLY A 196 5.24 -24.04 17.72
N LEU A 197 5.90 -24.36 18.84
CA LEU A 197 7.03 -23.58 19.32
C LEU A 197 8.29 -23.90 18.53
N TRP A 198 8.97 -22.85 18.07
CA TRP A 198 10.24 -22.95 17.33
C TRP A 198 11.27 -21.99 17.91
N ARG A 199 12.48 -22.49 18.20
CA ARG A 199 13.63 -21.61 18.33
C ARG A 199 13.87 -20.90 17.00
N PRO A 200 14.03 -19.57 16.98
CA PRO A 200 14.23 -18.85 15.74
C PRO A 200 15.50 -19.27 15.01
N GLY A 201 15.52 -19.08 13.70
CA GLY A 201 16.70 -19.33 12.88
C GLY A 201 17.21 -18.11 12.13
N ILE A 202 18.50 -18.17 11.80
CA ILE A 202 19.20 -17.21 10.95
C ILE A 202 19.90 -18.01 9.85
N ARG A 203 19.54 -17.75 8.60
CA ARG A 203 20.26 -18.25 7.43
C ARG A 203 21.09 -17.12 6.81
N ALA A 204 22.27 -17.44 6.32
CA ALA A 204 23.13 -16.51 5.60
C ALA A 204 23.48 -17.08 4.22
N GLY A 205 23.93 -16.20 3.33
CA GLY A 205 24.16 -16.54 1.91
C GLY A 205 22.92 -16.38 1.04
N VAL A 206 21.88 -15.70 1.55
CA VAL A 206 20.72 -15.32 0.73
C VAL A 206 21.20 -14.30 -0.30
N THR A 207 20.92 -14.56 -1.57
CA THR A 207 21.30 -13.68 -2.68
C THR A 207 20.06 -13.05 -3.33
N PRO A 208 20.19 -11.86 -3.95
CA PRO A 208 19.12 -11.29 -4.74
C PRO A 208 18.60 -12.30 -5.78
N GLY A 209 17.28 -12.43 -5.87
CA GLY A 209 16.62 -13.39 -6.77
C GLY A 209 16.49 -14.82 -6.26
N SER A 210 17.15 -15.20 -5.16
CA SER A 210 16.98 -16.52 -4.54
C SER A 210 15.55 -16.77 -4.05
N GLU A 211 15.20 -18.04 -3.80
CA GLU A 211 13.89 -18.41 -3.27
C GLU A 211 13.59 -17.67 -1.97
N TYR A 212 14.51 -17.71 -0.99
CA TYR A 212 14.29 -17.06 0.29
C TYR A 212 14.16 -15.53 0.14
N HIS A 213 14.84 -14.91 -0.83
CA HIS A 213 14.67 -13.49 -1.12
C HIS A 213 13.25 -13.16 -1.63
N ARG A 214 12.64 -14.05 -2.42
CA ARG A 214 11.35 -13.81 -3.08
C ARG A 214 10.14 -14.34 -2.32
N THR A 215 10.31 -15.32 -1.43
CA THR A 215 9.20 -16.02 -0.78
C THR A 215 9.07 -15.63 0.69
N GLU A 216 7.87 -15.20 1.09
CA GLU A 216 7.53 -14.98 2.49
C GLU A 216 7.01 -16.28 3.14
N TYR A 217 7.75 -16.75 4.16
CA TYR A 217 7.45 -17.99 4.88
C TYR A 217 6.58 -17.81 6.13
N PHE A 218 6.40 -16.58 6.61
CA PHE A 218 5.56 -16.26 7.78
C PHE A 218 5.91 -17.10 9.03
N ALA A 219 7.21 -17.24 9.29
CA ALA A 219 7.80 -18.13 10.28
C ALA A 219 9.01 -17.43 10.97
N PRO A 220 9.49 -17.92 12.14
CA PRO A 220 10.57 -17.27 12.88
C PRO A 220 11.95 -17.56 12.27
N VAL A 221 12.17 -17.09 11.04
CA VAL A 221 13.42 -17.24 10.29
C VAL A 221 13.82 -15.91 9.67
N LEU A 222 15.10 -15.55 9.82
CA LEU A 222 15.71 -14.37 9.22
C LEU A 222 16.71 -14.78 8.14
N GLY A 223 16.64 -14.14 6.96
CA GLY A 223 17.63 -14.30 5.91
C GLY A 223 18.59 -13.13 5.85
N VAL A 224 19.89 -13.40 5.87
CA VAL A 224 20.94 -12.39 5.80
C VAL A 224 21.51 -12.34 4.39
N MET A 225 21.43 -11.15 3.80
CA MET A 225 22.03 -10.77 2.53
C MET A 225 23.22 -9.84 2.79
N ARG A 226 24.24 -9.93 1.94
CA ARG A 226 25.39 -9.02 1.95
C ARG A 226 25.54 -8.42 0.56
N VAL A 227 25.67 -7.10 0.51
CA VAL A 227 25.85 -6.32 -0.72
C VAL A 227 26.92 -5.26 -0.46
N GLU A 228 27.53 -4.71 -1.50
CA GLU A 228 28.63 -3.75 -1.33
C GLU A 228 28.14 -2.31 -1.24
N THR A 229 27.00 -1.99 -1.88
CA THR A 229 26.48 -0.61 -1.93
C THR A 229 25.05 -0.48 -1.41
N LEU A 230 24.68 0.74 -0.99
CA LEU A 230 23.30 1.05 -0.61
C LEU A 230 22.34 0.87 -1.79
N GLN A 231 22.78 1.20 -3.01
CA GLN A 231 21.96 1.04 -4.20
C GLN A 231 21.58 -0.43 -4.42
N GLU A 232 22.55 -1.35 -4.35
CA GLU A 232 22.28 -2.79 -4.45
C GLU A 232 21.30 -3.28 -3.37
N ALA A 233 21.36 -2.70 -2.17
CA ALA A 233 20.42 -3.02 -1.10
C ALA A 233 18.99 -2.54 -1.42
N ILE A 234 18.86 -1.31 -1.92
CA ILE A 234 17.57 -0.74 -2.36
C ILE A 234 17.00 -1.57 -3.51
N ASP A 235 17.82 -1.92 -4.50
CA ASP A 235 17.42 -2.72 -5.64
C ASP A 235 16.92 -4.11 -5.20
N ALA A 236 17.60 -4.74 -4.23
CA ALA A 236 17.15 -6.00 -3.66
C ALA A 236 15.78 -5.86 -2.97
N VAL A 237 15.58 -4.82 -2.15
CA VAL A 237 14.28 -4.55 -1.52
C VAL A 237 13.19 -4.33 -2.57
N ASN A 238 13.45 -3.53 -3.59
CA ASN A 238 12.46 -3.19 -4.60
C ASN A 238 12.18 -4.37 -5.56
N ALA A 239 13.13 -5.28 -5.71
CA ALA A 239 12.97 -6.42 -6.60
C ALA A 239 11.88 -7.39 -6.12
N VAL A 240 11.52 -7.45 -4.84
CA VAL A 240 10.46 -8.35 -4.35
C VAL A 240 9.06 -7.89 -4.81
N ASP A 241 8.13 -8.83 -4.95
CA ASP A 241 6.77 -8.55 -5.47
C ASP A 241 5.89 -7.74 -4.50
N TYR A 242 6.43 -7.37 -3.34
CA TYR A 242 5.74 -6.76 -2.21
C TYR A 242 6.39 -5.42 -1.86
N GLY A 243 5.63 -4.52 -1.24
CA GLY A 243 6.10 -3.19 -0.87
C GLY A 243 5.43 -2.71 0.41
N LEU A 244 5.46 -3.52 1.48
CA LEU A 244 4.75 -3.21 2.72
C LEU A 244 5.57 -2.35 3.68
N THR A 245 6.59 -2.93 4.31
CA THR A 245 7.49 -2.22 5.23
C THR A 245 8.94 -2.33 4.80
N SER A 246 9.73 -1.28 5.04
CA SER A 246 11.18 -1.32 4.88
C SER A 246 11.86 -0.45 5.94
N GLY A 247 13.05 -0.88 6.37
CA GLY A 247 13.82 -0.19 7.39
C GLY A 247 15.22 0.18 6.92
N LEU A 248 15.72 1.32 7.38
CA LEU A 248 17.11 1.73 7.23
C LEU A 248 17.73 2.03 8.60
N GLN A 249 18.86 1.42 8.88
CA GLN A 249 19.72 1.75 10.01
C GLN A 249 20.96 2.47 9.43
N THR A 250 21.09 3.77 9.72
CA THR A 250 22.14 4.67 9.22
C THR A 250 22.28 5.89 10.13
N MET A 251 23.48 6.45 10.22
CA MET A 251 23.72 7.79 10.81
C MET A 251 24.12 8.82 9.75
N ASP A 252 24.08 8.46 8.47
CA ASP A 252 24.43 9.31 7.35
C ASP A 252 23.16 9.86 6.67
N ALA A 253 23.06 11.19 6.60
CA ALA A 253 21.90 11.86 6.02
C ALA A 253 21.82 11.70 4.48
N GLY A 254 22.95 11.50 3.80
CA GLY A 254 22.99 11.26 2.35
C GLY A 254 22.50 9.86 1.98
N GLU A 255 22.87 8.85 2.77
CA GLU A 255 22.30 7.49 2.69
C GLU A 255 20.80 7.53 2.92
N LEU A 256 20.35 8.23 3.96
CA LEU A 256 18.93 8.41 4.24
C LEU A 256 18.18 9.07 3.08
N ALA A 257 18.72 10.16 2.52
CA ALA A 257 18.11 10.88 1.40
C ALA A 257 17.94 9.96 0.18
N THR A 258 19.00 9.22 -0.17
CA THR A 258 19.01 8.27 -1.29
C THR A 258 17.95 7.19 -1.09
N TRP A 259 17.91 6.61 0.12
CA TRP A 259 16.95 5.56 0.44
C TRP A 259 15.51 6.05 0.44
N LEU A 260 15.21 7.21 1.05
CA LEU A 260 13.87 7.79 1.08
C LEU A 260 13.32 8.07 -0.32
N GLU A 261 14.17 8.42 -1.28
CA GLU A 261 13.73 8.73 -2.64
C GLU A 261 13.45 7.47 -3.47
N GLN A 262 14.21 6.41 -3.25
CA GLN A 262 14.22 5.24 -4.14
C GLN A 262 13.53 3.98 -3.58
N VAL A 263 13.38 3.83 -2.27
CA VAL A 263 12.78 2.61 -1.69
C VAL A 263 11.28 2.53 -1.97
N GLU A 264 10.83 1.37 -2.42
CA GLU A 264 9.43 1.10 -2.79
C GLU A 264 8.71 0.30 -1.72
N ALA A 265 8.31 0.98 -0.65
CA ALA A 265 7.43 0.42 0.38
C ALA A 265 6.48 1.47 0.94
N GLY A 266 5.29 1.05 1.37
CA GLY A 266 4.29 1.95 1.92
C GLY A 266 4.65 2.49 3.32
N ASN A 267 5.39 1.74 4.13
CA ASN A 267 5.75 2.13 5.49
C ASN A 267 7.27 2.05 5.69
N LEU A 268 7.90 3.20 5.92
CA LEU A 268 9.34 3.37 6.04
C LEU A 268 9.72 3.67 7.49
N TYR A 269 10.78 3.04 7.97
CA TYR A 269 11.26 3.21 9.35
C TYR A 269 12.76 3.44 9.37
N VAL A 270 13.21 4.46 10.10
CA VAL A 270 14.62 4.85 10.14
C VAL A 270 15.12 4.81 11.59
N ASN A 271 16.20 4.05 11.82
CA ASN A 271 16.83 3.86 13.13
C ASN A 271 15.87 3.33 14.21
N ARG A 272 15.01 2.40 13.80
CA ARG A 272 14.02 1.69 14.64
C ARG A 272 13.57 0.38 13.97
N GLY A 273 12.78 -0.42 14.68
CA GLY A 273 12.11 -1.59 14.11
C GLY A 273 11.00 -1.24 13.10
N ILE A 274 10.66 -2.18 12.22
CA ILE A 274 9.70 -1.99 11.11
C ILE A 274 8.29 -2.52 11.41
N THR A 275 8.03 -2.93 12.66
CA THR A 275 6.73 -3.49 13.09
C THR A 275 6.10 -2.65 14.18
N GLY A 276 4.79 -2.86 14.43
CA GLY A 276 4.08 -2.16 15.50
C GLY A 276 3.63 -0.75 15.10
N ALA A 277 3.19 -0.59 13.85
CA ALA A 277 2.56 0.64 13.38
C ALA A 277 1.40 1.04 14.30
N ILE A 278 1.40 2.30 14.70
CA ILE A 278 0.38 2.90 15.57
C ILE A 278 -0.55 3.73 14.69
N VAL A 279 -1.86 3.53 14.87
CA VAL A 279 -2.93 4.26 14.16
C VAL A 279 -2.64 5.76 14.19
N ARG A 280 -2.87 6.44 13.06
CA ARG A 280 -2.52 7.84 12.79
C ARG A 280 -1.04 8.15 12.77
N ARG A 281 -0.20 7.59 13.65
CA ARG A 281 1.25 7.87 13.66
C ARG A 281 1.93 7.30 12.43
N GLN A 282 1.71 6.02 12.17
CA GLN A 282 2.18 5.33 10.98
C GLN A 282 0.98 4.65 10.32
N PRO A 283 0.12 5.39 9.60
CA PRO A 283 -0.94 4.77 8.79
C PRO A 283 -0.36 3.60 7.99
N PHE A 284 -1.04 2.47 8.03
CA PHE A 284 -0.45 1.19 7.63
C PHE A 284 -1.07 0.69 6.33
N GLY A 285 -0.21 0.33 5.38
CA GLY A 285 -0.61 -0.29 4.12
C GLY A 285 0.53 -0.27 3.12
N GLY A 286 0.55 -1.21 2.18
CA GLY A 286 1.67 -1.39 1.26
C GLY A 286 1.45 -0.84 -0.15
N TRP A 287 2.44 -1.08 -0.99
CA TRP A 287 2.38 -0.97 -2.45
C TRP A 287 2.57 -2.35 -3.07
N LYS A 288 2.51 -2.45 -4.40
CA LYS A 288 2.64 -3.73 -5.12
C LYS A 288 1.62 -4.75 -4.62
N ARG A 289 1.97 -6.04 -4.52
CA ARG A 289 1.09 -7.09 -3.98
C ARG A 289 0.82 -7.00 -2.48
N SER A 290 1.28 -5.96 -1.79
CA SER A 290 0.93 -5.74 -0.38
C SER A 290 -0.38 -4.95 -0.22
N ALA A 291 -0.92 -4.38 -1.29
CA ALA A 291 -2.22 -3.73 -1.29
C ALA A 291 -3.06 -4.19 -2.50
N ILE A 292 -4.38 -4.22 -2.33
CA ILE A 292 -5.35 -4.52 -3.40
C ILE A 292 -6.39 -3.41 -3.44
N GLY A 293 -6.66 -2.90 -4.64
CA GLY A 293 -7.54 -1.76 -4.84
C GLY A 293 -6.78 -0.45 -4.63
N SER A 294 -7.30 0.45 -3.78
CA SER A 294 -6.63 1.71 -3.47
C SER A 294 -5.45 1.50 -2.54
N THR A 295 -4.39 2.29 -2.70
CA THR A 295 -3.25 2.33 -1.76
C THR A 295 -3.47 3.28 -0.58
N THR A 296 -4.72 3.42 -0.13
CA THR A 296 -5.05 4.17 1.07
C THR A 296 -4.75 3.32 2.30
N LYS A 297 -4.30 3.94 3.37
CA LYS A 297 -3.76 3.21 4.53
C LYS A 297 -4.78 3.07 5.65
N ALA A 298 -4.88 1.87 6.23
CA ALA A 298 -5.62 1.65 7.46
C ALA A 298 -5.07 2.56 8.58
N GLY A 299 -5.99 3.22 9.30
CA GLY A 299 -5.63 4.21 10.32
C GLY A 299 -5.08 5.54 9.76
N GLY A 300 -5.17 5.74 8.44
CA GLY A 300 -4.87 7.00 7.75
C GLY A 300 -6.14 7.79 7.37
N PRO A 301 -5.97 9.03 6.89
CA PRO A 301 -7.08 9.94 6.62
C PRO A 301 -7.97 9.49 5.45
N SER A 302 -7.39 8.78 4.47
CA SER A 302 -8.10 8.44 3.22
C SER A 302 -8.81 7.09 3.25
N TYR A 303 -8.66 6.29 4.32
CA TYR A 303 -9.13 4.89 4.32
C TYR A 303 -10.64 4.77 4.08
N LEU A 304 -11.42 5.67 4.68
CA LEU A 304 -12.88 5.64 4.62
C LEU A 304 -13.43 5.99 3.22
N LEU A 305 -12.67 6.75 2.41
CA LEU A 305 -13.08 7.11 1.05
C LEU A 305 -13.28 5.86 0.17
N GLY A 306 -12.52 4.80 0.43
CA GLY A 306 -12.64 3.53 -0.28
C GLY A 306 -13.82 2.67 0.18
N LEU A 307 -14.59 3.06 1.20
CA LEU A 307 -15.68 2.24 1.77
C LEU A 307 -17.08 2.73 1.40
N GLY A 308 -17.17 3.62 0.40
CA GLY A 308 -18.43 4.11 -0.17
C GLY A 308 -18.26 4.50 -1.63
N GLU A 309 -19.26 5.20 -2.16
CA GLU A 309 -19.21 5.84 -3.46
C GLU A 309 -19.27 7.36 -3.27
N VAL A 310 -18.37 8.08 -3.94
CA VAL A 310 -18.39 9.54 -3.97
C VAL A 310 -18.96 9.95 -5.33
N VAL A 311 -20.04 10.73 -5.28
CA VAL A 311 -20.76 11.21 -6.45
C VAL A 311 -20.55 12.70 -6.65
N ARG A 312 -20.75 13.16 -7.88
CA ARG A 312 -20.62 14.57 -8.25
C ARG A 312 -21.67 15.42 -7.52
N ASP A 313 -21.21 16.52 -6.93
CA ASP A 313 -22.12 17.58 -6.49
C ASP A 313 -22.78 18.23 -7.72
N ARG A 314 -24.11 18.20 -7.74
CA ARG A 314 -24.95 18.74 -8.82
C ARG A 314 -25.23 20.24 -8.65
N THR A 315 -24.78 20.83 -7.55
CA THR A 315 -24.95 22.26 -7.22
C THR A 315 -23.61 22.96 -6.96
N PRO A 316 -22.61 22.86 -7.86
CA PRO A 316 -21.31 23.44 -7.60
C PRO A 316 -21.39 24.97 -7.58
N GLN A 317 -20.88 25.58 -6.51
CA GLN A 317 -20.67 27.02 -6.47
C GLN A 317 -19.24 27.34 -6.92
N ALA A 318 -19.12 28.25 -7.90
CA ALA A 318 -17.80 28.75 -8.29
C ALA A 318 -17.19 29.54 -7.12
N PRO A 319 -15.95 29.25 -6.71
CA PRO A 319 -15.30 29.99 -5.64
C PRO A 319 -15.20 31.48 -6.02
N SER A 320 -15.62 32.35 -5.09
CA SER A 320 -15.53 33.79 -5.27
C SER A 320 -14.08 34.24 -5.11
N GLY A 321 -13.47 34.82 -6.15
CA GLY A 321 -12.17 35.50 -6.05
C GLY A 321 -10.90 34.63 -6.23
N SER A 322 -10.97 33.45 -6.87
CA SER A 322 -9.77 32.65 -7.08
C SER A 322 -8.86 33.21 -8.18
N HIS A 323 -7.61 33.55 -7.85
CA HIS A 323 -6.51 33.74 -8.81
C HIS A 323 -6.06 32.39 -9.39
N LEU A 324 -6.95 31.72 -10.14
CA LEU A 324 -6.72 30.35 -10.64
C LEU A 324 -5.43 30.23 -11.44
N ARG A 325 -5.09 31.27 -12.21
CA ARG A 325 -3.93 31.28 -13.11
C ARG A 325 -2.59 31.30 -12.39
N GLU A 326 -2.52 31.81 -11.17
CA GLU A 326 -1.26 31.96 -10.44
C GLU A 326 -0.80 30.64 -9.78
N ASN A 327 -1.74 29.74 -9.47
CA ASN A 327 -1.49 28.54 -8.67
C ASN A 327 -1.68 27.23 -9.43
N LEU A 328 -2.06 27.28 -10.71
CA LEU A 328 -2.25 26.08 -11.52
C LEU A 328 -0.95 25.58 -12.13
N HIS A 329 -0.85 24.25 -12.25
CA HIS A 329 0.13 23.62 -13.11
C HIS A 329 -0.05 24.13 -14.56
N ALA A 330 1.05 24.48 -15.25
CA ALA A 330 1.00 25.07 -16.58
C ALA A 330 0.23 24.21 -17.59
N GLY A 331 0.38 22.88 -17.52
CA GLY A 331 -0.39 21.96 -18.34
C GLY A 331 -1.88 21.93 -18.01
N ALA A 332 -2.25 22.00 -16.73
CA ALA A 332 -3.66 22.02 -16.33
C ALA A 332 -4.34 23.31 -16.80
N LEU A 333 -3.63 24.43 -16.73
CA LEU A 333 -4.10 25.71 -17.27
C LEU A 333 -4.26 25.68 -18.79
N ALA A 334 -3.30 25.09 -19.51
CA ALA A 334 -3.39 24.95 -20.97
C ALA A 334 -4.60 24.10 -21.40
N LEU A 335 -4.84 22.97 -20.73
CA LEU A 335 -6.02 22.14 -21.00
C LEU A 335 -7.33 22.87 -20.66
N TYR A 336 -7.36 23.63 -19.57
CA TYR A 336 -8.51 24.45 -19.21
C TYR A 336 -8.80 25.54 -20.25
N ASP A 337 -7.77 26.28 -20.69
CA ASP A 337 -7.89 27.34 -21.68
C ASP A 337 -8.38 26.80 -23.05
N ALA A 338 -8.03 25.55 -23.38
CA ALA A 338 -8.48 24.89 -24.61
C ALA A 338 -9.98 24.58 -24.65
N VAL A 339 -10.63 24.39 -23.48
CA VAL A 339 -12.06 24.01 -23.42
C VAL A 339 -12.99 25.14 -22.96
N ARG A 340 -12.48 26.11 -22.18
CA ARG A 340 -13.32 27.07 -21.44
C ARG A 340 -14.26 27.92 -22.31
N THR A 341 -13.98 28.08 -23.61
CA THR A 341 -14.78 28.93 -24.52
C THR A 341 -16.03 28.27 -25.05
N HIS A 342 -16.08 26.93 -25.09
CA HIS A 342 -17.24 26.18 -25.59
C HIS A 342 -17.96 25.36 -24.51
N LEU A 343 -17.44 25.32 -23.27
CA LEU A 343 -18.14 24.73 -22.14
C LEU A 343 -19.40 25.53 -21.77
N GLY A 344 -20.47 24.82 -21.42
CA GLY A 344 -21.64 25.41 -20.79
C GLY A 344 -21.29 26.03 -19.43
N ARG A 345 -22.13 26.97 -18.95
CA ARG A 345 -21.87 27.72 -17.71
C ARG A 345 -21.62 26.82 -16.49
N GLU A 346 -22.41 25.76 -16.34
CA GLU A 346 -22.29 24.82 -15.22
C GLU A 346 -21.01 23.98 -15.30
N GLU A 347 -20.61 23.57 -16.51
CA GLU A 347 -19.40 22.78 -16.73
C GLU A 347 -18.14 23.61 -16.51
N ALA A 348 -18.15 24.86 -16.98
CA ALA A 348 -17.08 25.80 -16.72
C ALA A 348 -16.93 26.08 -15.21
N ALA A 349 -18.05 26.26 -14.49
CA ALA A 349 -18.04 26.46 -13.03
C ALA A 349 -17.53 25.23 -12.28
N PHE A 350 -17.98 24.03 -12.64
CA PHE A 350 -17.50 22.78 -12.09
C PHE A 350 -15.99 22.60 -12.28
N LEU A 351 -15.51 22.76 -13.52
CA LEU A 351 -14.11 22.55 -13.85
C LEU A 351 -13.23 23.56 -13.12
N HIS A 352 -13.62 24.83 -13.14
CA HIS A 352 -12.94 25.90 -12.39
C HIS A 352 -12.88 25.61 -10.89
N ALA A 353 -13.99 25.19 -10.27
CA ALA A 353 -14.02 24.85 -8.85
C ALA A 353 -13.10 23.66 -8.53
N GLY A 354 -13.11 22.60 -9.35
CA GLY A 354 -12.25 21.44 -9.17
C GLY A 354 -10.76 21.76 -9.30
N LEU A 355 -10.38 22.54 -10.31
CA LEU A 355 -8.98 22.96 -10.52
C LEU A 355 -8.47 23.85 -9.39
N ALA A 356 -9.30 24.77 -8.90
CA ALA A 356 -8.95 25.60 -7.74
C ALA A 356 -8.82 24.76 -6.46
N ALA A 357 -9.73 23.80 -6.25
CA ALA A 357 -9.70 22.92 -5.09
C ALA A 357 -8.46 21.99 -5.08
N ASP A 358 -8.07 21.46 -6.25
CA ASP A 358 -6.84 20.68 -6.40
C ASP A 358 -5.60 21.51 -6.03
N ALA A 359 -5.49 22.74 -6.55
CA ALA A 359 -4.37 23.61 -6.25
C ALA A 359 -4.28 23.92 -4.74
N ALA A 360 -5.40 24.23 -4.10
CA ALA A 360 -5.46 24.46 -2.66
C ALA A 360 -5.08 23.21 -1.86
N ALA A 361 -5.71 22.06 -2.15
CA ALA A 361 -5.43 20.80 -1.46
C ALA A 361 -3.99 20.32 -1.65
N TRP A 362 -3.40 20.59 -2.83
CA TRP A 362 -2.00 20.30 -3.09
C TRP A 362 -1.07 21.06 -2.16
N GLN A 363 -1.26 22.38 -2.04
CA GLN A 363 -0.44 23.22 -1.16
C GLN A 363 -0.65 22.91 0.32
N GLU A 364 -1.90 22.65 0.73
CA GLU A 364 -2.25 22.46 2.14
C GLU A 364 -1.90 21.06 2.66
N THR A 365 -2.01 20.04 1.81
CA THR A 365 -1.95 18.62 2.23
C THR A 365 -0.96 17.80 1.41
N TYR A 366 -1.16 17.69 0.09
CA TYR A 366 -0.51 16.63 -0.70
C TYR A 366 0.96 16.88 -1.02
N ALA A 367 1.36 18.14 -1.21
CA ALA A 367 2.76 18.53 -1.42
C ALA A 367 3.58 18.53 -0.12
N ARG A 368 2.91 18.44 1.04
CA ARG A 368 3.55 18.55 2.35
C ARG A 368 3.87 17.19 2.92
N ASN A 369 5.08 17.07 3.44
CA ASN A 369 5.48 15.98 4.31
C ASN A 369 5.04 16.29 5.75
N LEU A 370 3.77 15.97 6.05
CA LEU A 370 3.16 16.38 7.32
C LEU A 370 3.60 15.44 8.46
N ASP A 371 4.23 15.98 9.51
CA ASP A 371 4.31 15.24 10.78
C ASP A 371 2.94 15.22 11.45
N VAL A 372 2.30 14.06 11.47
CA VAL A 372 0.93 13.88 11.94
C VAL A 372 0.80 13.76 13.46
N THR A 373 1.93 13.80 14.18
CA THR A 373 2.00 13.56 15.64
C THR A 373 2.75 14.63 16.43
N GLY A 374 3.84 15.19 15.90
CA GLY A 374 4.68 16.17 16.61
C GLY A 374 5.40 15.63 17.86
N LEU A 375 5.80 14.36 17.87
CA LEU A 375 6.52 13.79 19.03
C LEU A 375 7.98 14.24 19.06
N ALA A 376 8.49 14.53 20.27
CA ALA A 376 9.89 14.96 20.43
C ALA A 376 10.92 13.87 20.13
N CYS A 377 10.58 12.59 20.35
CA CYS A 377 11.49 11.46 20.19
C CYS A 377 11.42 10.78 18.81
N GLU A 378 10.42 11.11 18.01
CA GLU A 378 10.11 10.38 16.78
C GLU A 378 9.31 11.25 15.82
N ARG A 379 9.87 11.47 14.63
CA ARG A 379 9.18 12.17 13.56
C ARG A 379 8.30 11.20 12.79
N ASN A 380 7.02 11.50 12.63
CA ASN A 380 6.06 10.62 11.97
C ASN A 380 5.37 11.32 10.82
N VAL A 381 5.93 11.14 9.63
CA VAL A 381 5.53 11.86 8.42
C VAL A 381 4.55 11.02 7.60
N LEU A 382 3.41 11.61 7.24
CA LEU A 382 2.58 11.13 6.15
C LEU A 382 2.89 11.98 4.91
N ARG A 383 3.24 11.32 3.81
CA ARG A 383 3.48 11.97 2.51
C ARG A 383 2.80 11.20 1.37
N TYR A 384 2.71 11.86 0.22
CA TYR A 384 2.10 11.31 -0.98
C TYR A 384 3.14 11.26 -2.11
N ARG A 385 3.28 10.10 -2.75
CA ARG A 385 4.23 9.87 -3.83
C ARG A 385 3.49 9.74 -5.16
N PRO A 386 3.93 10.41 -6.24
CA PRO A 386 3.31 10.24 -7.55
C PRO A 386 3.29 8.77 -8.00
N ALA A 387 2.24 8.40 -8.72
CA ALA A 387 2.08 7.08 -9.32
C ALA A 387 1.62 7.23 -10.77
N ALA A 388 2.18 6.42 -11.67
CA ALA A 388 1.78 6.44 -13.07
C ALA A 388 0.36 5.86 -13.21
N VAL A 389 -0.46 6.47 -14.07
CA VAL A 389 -1.86 6.07 -14.27
C VAL A 389 -2.18 6.01 -15.76
N THR A 390 -2.81 4.91 -16.17
CA THR A 390 -3.46 4.84 -17.48
C THR A 390 -4.86 5.44 -17.37
N VAL A 391 -5.12 6.53 -18.10
CA VAL A 391 -6.43 7.17 -18.15
C VAL A 391 -7.13 6.75 -19.42
N ARG A 392 -8.36 6.25 -19.30
CA ARG A 392 -9.23 5.92 -20.42
C ARG A 392 -10.47 6.81 -20.37
N ALA A 393 -10.68 7.58 -21.43
CA ALA A 393 -11.95 8.26 -21.69
C ALA A 393 -12.74 7.49 -22.77
N GLU A 394 -13.88 6.92 -22.36
CA GLU A 394 -14.79 6.23 -23.27
C GLU A 394 -15.56 7.21 -24.17
N ALA A 395 -16.20 6.67 -25.20
CA ALA A 395 -17.00 7.45 -26.15
C ALA A 395 -18.10 8.23 -25.41
N GLY A 396 -18.26 9.52 -25.73
CA GLY A 396 -19.23 10.39 -25.04
C GLY A 396 -18.77 10.91 -23.67
N THR A 397 -17.51 10.72 -23.27
CA THR A 397 -16.94 11.41 -22.11
C THR A 397 -16.95 12.93 -22.34
N PRO A 398 -17.54 13.74 -21.44
CA PRO A 398 -17.47 15.19 -21.53
C PRO A 398 -16.04 15.72 -21.42
N GLU A 399 -15.65 16.68 -22.24
CA GLU A 399 -14.29 17.24 -22.22
C GLU A 399 -13.95 17.89 -20.88
N ALA A 400 -14.92 18.51 -20.20
CA ALA A 400 -14.73 19.04 -18.86
C ALA A 400 -14.30 17.94 -17.86
N ASP A 401 -14.85 16.73 -17.98
CA ASP A 401 -14.56 15.62 -17.09
C ASP A 401 -13.17 15.02 -17.43
N LEU A 402 -12.81 14.95 -18.71
CA LEU A 402 -11.46 14.58 -19.15
C LEU A 402 -10.41 15.57 -18.63
N VAL A 403 -10.59 16.88 -18.86
CA VAL A 403 -9.66 17.92 -18.38
C VAL A 403 -9.57 17.90 -16.86
N ARG A 404 -10.67 17.72 -16.15
CA ARG A 404 -10.68 17.63 -14.67
C ARG A 404 -9.78 16.52 -14.14
N VAL A 405 -9.86 15.32 -14.72
CA VAL A 405 -9.04 14.16 -14.31
C VAL A 405 -7.57 14.35 -14.67
N LEU A 406 -7.30 14.85 -15.88
CA LEU A 406 -5.92 15.09 -16.32
C LEU A 406 -5.24 16.20 -15.52
N ALA A 407 -5.97 17.26 -15.18
CA ALA A 407 -5.48 18.35 -14.33
C ALA A 407 -5.06 17.83 -12.94
N ALA A 408 -5.85 16.96 -12.32
CA ALA A 408 -5.48 16.32 -11.05
C ALA A 408 -4.17 15.53 -11.18
N GLY A 409 -4.04 14.70 -12.22
CA GLY A 409 -2.82 13.94 -12.46
C GLY A 409 -1.59 14.82 -12.71
N MET A 410 -1.75 15.93 -13.41
CA MET A 410 -0.69 16.92 -13.63
C MET A 410 -0.27 17.63 -12.34
N VAL A 411 -1.24 18.07 -11.52
CA VAL A 411 -0.97 18.66 -10.20
C VAL A 411 -0.24 17.66 -9.30
N ALA A 412 -0.64 16.38 -9.36
CA ALA A 412 0.00 15.28 -8.65
C ALA A 412 1.42 14.93 -9.13
N GLY A 413 1.88 15.50 -10.25
CA GLY A 413 3.15 15.15 -10.88
C GLY A 413 3.20 13.70 -11.39
N ALA A 414 2.04 13.11 -11.70
CA ALA A 414 1.95 11.73 -12.14
C ALA A 414 2.27 11.58 -13.64
N GLY A 415 2.89 10.45 -13.98
CA GLY A 415 2.99 10.03 -15.38
C GLY A 415 1.62 9.56 -15.88
N ILE A 416 1.08 10.21 -16.92
CA ILE A 416 -0.24 9.87 -17.48
C ILE A 416 -0.07 9.21 -18.85
N GLU A 417 -0.64 8.01 -19.00
CA GLU A 417 -0.83 7.37 -20.30
C GLU A 417 -2.30 7.53 -20.72
N LEU A 418 -2.58 8.42 -21.69
CA LEU A 418 -3.95 8.75 -22.09
C LEU A 418 -4.42 7.92 -23.29
N SER A 419 -5.59 7.30 -23.13
CA SER A 419 -6.39 6.67 -24.18
C SER A 419 -7.76 7.34 -24.28
N VAL A 420 -8.17 7.69 -25.50
CA VAL A 420 -9.49 8.27 -25.79
C VAL A 420 -10.20 7.43 -26.87
N ALA A 421 -11.50 7.22 -26.70
CA ALA A 421 -12.31 6.49 -27.68
C ALA A 421 -12.66 7.32 -28.92
N GLN A 422 -12.72 8.63 -28.75
CA GLN A 422 -13.07 9.61 -29.78
C GLN A 422 -12.03 10.74 -29.74
N GLU A 423 -11.74 11.32 -30.90
CA GLU A 423 -10.88 12.51 -30.96
C GLU A 423 -11.55 13.64 -30.17
N PRO A 424 -10.83 14.32 -29.26
CA PRO A 424 -11.31 15.56 -28.63
C PRO A 424 -11.46 16.69 -29.65
N SER A 425 -11.95 17.86 -29.22
CA SER A 425 -11.91 19.08 -30.04
C SER A 425 -10.49 19.37 -30.52
N ASP A 426 -10.35 20.04 -31.67
CA ASP A 426 -9.05 20.33 -32.26
C ASP A 426 -8.14 21.10 -31.28
N GLU A 427 -8.70 22.09 -30.57
CA GLU A 427 -8.00 22.87 -29.55
C GLU A 427 -7.53 22.01 -28.38
N LEU A 428 -8.39 21.12 -27.87
CA LEU A 428 -8.02 20.23 -26.77
C LEU A 428 -7.00 19.18 -27.23
N ALA A 429 -7.14 18.64 -28.44
CA ALA A 429 -6.22 17.65 -29.00
C ALA A 429 -4.82 18.24 -29.21
N GLU A 430 -4.71 19.49 -29.69
CA GLU A 430 -3.44 20.23 -29.78
C GLU A 430 -2.82 20.46 -28.40
N ALA A 431 -3.61 20.92 -27.44
CA ALA A 431 -3.15 21.13 -26.07
C ALA A 431 -2.64 19.83 -25.44
N LEU A 432 -3.38 18.71 -25.57
CA LEU A 432 -2.99 17.42 -25.02
C LEU A 432 -1.66 16.90 -25.60
N ARG A 433 -1.46 17.02 -26.92
CA ARG A 433 -0.22 16.56 -27.60
C ARG A 433 1.02 17.31 -27.13
N SER A 434 0.85 18.52 -26.61
CA SER A 434 1.94 19.33 -26.08
C SER A 434 2.42 18.85 -24.70
N TRP A 435 1.58 18.11 -23.96
CA TRP A 435 1.86 17.69 -22.57
C TRP A 435 1.97 16.19 -22.39
N MET A 436 1.33 15.38 -23.23
CA MET A 436 1.34 13.94 -23.09
C MET A 436 1.13 13.21 -24.42
N ARG A 437 1.45 11.92 -24.42
CA ARG A 437 1.11 11.04 -25.53
C ARG A 437 -0.37 10.68 -25.46
N VAL A 438 -1.11 11.03 -26.50
CA VAL A 438 -2.53 10.67 -26.68
C VAL A 438 -2.64 9.47 -27.61
N ARG A 439 -3.40 8.46 -27.19
CA ARG A 439 -3.78 7.34 -28.05
C ARG A 439 -5.28 7.40 -28.32
N VAL A 440 -5.64 7.57 -29.59
CA VAL A 440 -7.01 7.49 -30.05
C VAL A 440 -7.24 6.06 -30.50
N GLU A 441 -8.07 5.32 -29.79
CA GLU A 441 -8.30 3.89 -30.05
C GLU A 441 -9.74 3.47 -29.73
N GLN A 442 -10.29 2.61 -30.60
CA GLN A 442 -11.60 2.00 -30.40
C GLN A 442 -11.59 1.12 -29.14
N THR A 443 -12.77 0.94 -28.53
CA THR A 443 -12.93 0.19 -27.26
C THR A 443 -12.32 -1.21 -27.34
N SER A 444 -12.51 -1.95 -28.44
CA SER A 444 -11.94 -3.30 -28.59
C SER A 444 -10.40 -3.33 -28.57
N ALA A 445 -9.74 -2.32 -29.16
CA ALA A 445 -8.28 -2.21 -29.13
C ALA A 445 -7.77 -1.83 -27.73
N TRP A 446 -8.48 -0.93 -27.05
CA TRP A 446 -8.22 -0.59 -25.65
C TRP A 446 -8.34 -1.82 -24.74
N GLU A 447 -9.41 -2.61 -24.89
CA GLU A 447 -9.64 -3.79 -24.06
C GLU A 447 -8.50 -4.81 -24.20
N LEU A 448 -8.05 -5.09 -25.43
CA LEU A 448 -6.90 -5.98 -25.67
C LEU A 448 -5.64 -5.46 -24.99
N ARG A 449 -5.36 -4.16 -25.13
CA ARG A 449 -4.18 -3.53 -24.54
C ARG A 449 -4.22 -3.51 -23.01
N LEU A 450 -5.39 -3.26 -22.42
CA LEU A 450 -5.59 -3.32 -20.97
C LEU A 450 -5.42 -4.76 -20.47
N ALA A 451 -5.96 -5.75 -21.18
CA ALA A 451 -5.79 -7.17 -20.85
C ALA A 451 -4.30 -7.58 -20.90
N ASP A 452 -3.55 -7.13 -21.91
CA ASP A 452 -2.12 -7.38 -22.04
C ASP A 452 -1.32 -6.72 -20.92
N LYS A 453 -1.61 -5.44 -20.60
CA LYS A 453 -1.01 -4.74 -19.46
C LYS A 453 -1.29 -5.47 -18.15
N ALA A 454 -2.53 -5.87 -17.90
CA ALA A 454 -2.89 -6.65 -16.72
C ALA A 454 -2.15 -8.00 -16.70
N ALA A 455 -1.94 -8.66 -17.85
CA ALA A 455 -1.22 -9.92 -17.96
C ALA A 455 0.30 -9.78 -17.77
N SER A 456 0.88 -8.60 -18.02
CA SER A 456 2.34 -8.36 -18.03
C SER A 456 3.06 -8.65 -16.71
N GLY A 457 2.34 -8.63 -15.59
CA GLY A 457 2.92 -8.81 -14.26
C GLY A 457 3.41 -7.51 -13.61
N ASP A 458 3.12 -6.35 -14.21
CA ASP A 458 3.26 -5.06 -13.55
C ASP A 458 2.47 -5.04 -12.22
N LEU A 459 3.13 -4.59 -11.15
CA LEU A 459 2.63 -4.67 -9.78
C LEU A 459 1.99 -3.37 -9.31
N ASP A 460 2.00 -2.30 -10.10
CA ASP A 460 1.40 -0.99 -9.74
C ASP A 460 0.51 -0.45 -10.88
N LEU A 461 -0.14 -1.34 -11.63
CA LEU A 461 -1.02 -0.93 -12.72
C LEU A 461 -2.27 -0.22 -12.17
N ARG A 462 -2.33 1.08 -12.39
CA ARG A 462 -3.47 1.95 -12.05
C ARG A 462 -4.21 2.39 -13.30
N VAL A 463 -5.53 2.24 -13.27
CA VAL A 463 -6.39 2.59 -14.41
C VAL A 463 -7.54 3.45 -13.95
N ARG A 464 -7.62 4.67 -14.47
CA ARG A 464 -8.76 5.57 -14.30
C ARG A 464 -9.62 5.49 -15.55
N VAL A 465 -10.83 4.96 -15.43
CA VAL A 465 -11.81 4.89 -16.52
C VAL A 465 -12.89 5.93 -16.28
N ILE A 466 -13.12 6.80 -17.25
CA ILE A 466 -14.20 7.78 -17.30
C ILE A 466 -15.01 7.59 -18.58
N GLY A 467 -16.27 8.01 -18.55
CA GLY A 467 -17.23 7.78 -19.63
C GLY A 467 -18.36 8.80 -19.59
N PRO A 468 -19.42 8.58 -20.39
CA PRO A 468 -20.66 9.35 -20.32
C PRO A 468 -21.22 9.39 -18.89
N ARG A 469 -21.85 10.50 -18.51
CA ARG A 469 -22.38 10.72 -17.15
C ARG A 469 -23.57 9.80 -16.83
N GLU A 470 -24.23 9.28 -17.85
CA GLU A 470 -25.33 8.32 -17.72
C GLU A 470 -24.84 6.91 -17.36
N GLN A 471 -23.58 6.59 -17.68
CA GLN A 471 -22.97 5.32 -17.31
C GLN A 471 -22.54 5.37 -15.85
N THR A 472 -22.97 4.38 -15.08
CA THR A 472 -22.66 4.27 -13.65
C THR A 472 -21.22 3.85 -13.40
N SER A 473 -20.69 4.15 -12.21
CA SER A 473 -19.36 3.70 -11.78
C SER A 473 -19.26 2.17 -11.74
N GLN A 474 -20.36 1.49 -11.41
CA GLN A 474 -20.47 0.05 -11.33
C GLN A 474 -20.41 -0.61 -12.70
N GLU A 475 -21.03 -0.02 -13.73
CA GLU A 475 -20.95 -0.54 -15.11
C GLU A 475 -19.51 -0.49 -15.62
N ARG A 476 -18.83 0.66 -15.47
CA ARG A 476 -17.40 0.80 -15.78
C ARG A 476 -16.54 -0.20 -15.02
N TRP A 477 -16.84 -0.39 -13.72
CA TRP A 477 -16.12 -1.35 -12.88
C TRP A 477 -16.27 -2.78 -13.38
N ARG A 478 -17.49 -3.22 -13.72
CA ARG A 478 -17.76 -4.56 -14.25
C ARG A 478 -17.01 -4.79 -15.55
N GLU A 479 -17.07 -3.83 -16.47
CA GLU A 479 -16.41 -3.90 -17.77
C GLU A 479 -14.88 -3.99 -17.62
N ALA A 480 -14.27 -3.05 -16.90
CA ALA A 480 -12.83 -3.05 -16.68
C ALA A 480 -12.36 -4.29 -15.92
N SER A 481 -13.12 -4.75 -14.91
CA SER A 481 -12.80 -5.98 -14.17
C SER A 481 -12.89 -7.24 -15.03
N ARG A 482 -13.85 -7.30 -15.97
CA ARG A 482 -13.94 -8.38 -16.96
C ARG A 482 -12.70 -8.41 -17.85
N VAL A 483 -12.29 -7.25 -18.36
CA VAL A 483 -11.12 -7.13 -19.26
C VAL A 483 -9.82 -7.54 -18.55
N THR A 484 -9.64 -7.12 -17.30
CA THR A 484 -8.47 -7.49 -16.49
C THR A 484 -8.58 -8.88 -15.85
N LYS A 485 -9.67 -9.63 -16.12
CA LYS A 485 -9.97 -10.95 -15.55
C LYS A 485 -9.93 -10.97 -14.01
N GLY A 486 -10.32 -9.86 -13.38
CA GLY A 486 -10.34 -9.70 -11.93
C GLY A 486 -8.95 -9.71 -11.27
N ARG A 487 -7.87 -9.39 -11.98
CA ARG A 487 -6.53 -9.39 -11.38
C ARG A 487 -6.45 -8.45 -10.17
N PRO A 488 -6.07 -8.95 -8.97
CA PRO A 488 -5.98 -8.09 -7.78
C PRO A 488 -4.86 -7.03 -7.84
N ASP A 489 -3.86 -7.22 -8.70
CA ASP A 489 -2.75 -6.26 -8.90
C ASP A 489 -3.18 -5.00 -9.66
N VAL A 490 -4.39 -4.96 -10.22
CA VAL A 490 -4.88 -3.81 -10.99
C VAL A 490 -5.78 -2.94 -10.11
N ALA A 491 -5.32 -1.72 -9.85
CA ALA A 491 -6.11 -0.70 -9.18
C ALA A 491 -7.02 0.01 -10.20
N LEU A 492 -8.30 -0.35 -10.18
CA LEU A 492 -9.32 0.27 -11.03
C LEU A 492 -10.00 1.43 -10.30
N TYR A 493 -10.07 2.59 -10.95
CA TYR A 493 -10.76 3.78 -10.49
C TYR A 493 -11.85 4.14 -11.51
N THR A 494 -13.11 3.85 -11.16
CA THR A 494 -14.26 3.99 -12.07
C THR A 494 -15.36 4.92 -11.55
N GLY A 495 -15.13 5.55 -10.39
CA GLY A 495 -16.04 6.52 -9.78
C GLY A 495 -16.38 7.68 -10.70
N GLU A 496 -17.43 8.42 -10.37
CA GLU A 496 -17.78 9.66 -11.10
C GLU A 496 -16.62 10.66 -11.06
N VAL A 497 -16.61 11.60 -12.01
CA VAL A 497 -15.66 12.72 -11.98
C VAL A 497 -16.24 13.83 -11.11
N THR A 498 -15.48 14.22 -10.09
CA THR A 498 -15.91 15.10 -9.01
C THR A 498 -15.07 16.38 -8.95
N ALA A 499 -15.57 17.42 -8.28
CA ALA A 499 -14.76 18.59 -7.97
C ALA A 499 -13.89 18.37 -6.71
N ASN A 500 -14.10 17.26 -5.98
CA ASN A 500 -13.41 16.97 -4.73
C ASN A 500 -11.96 16.55 -5.01
N PRO A 501 -10.96 17.27 -4.47
CA PRO A 501 -9.56 16.99 -4.74
C PRO A 501 -9.12 15.63 -4.19
N HIS A 502 -9.70 15.18 -3.08
CA HIS A 502 -9.30 13.93 -2.46
C HIS A 502 -9.64 12.71 -3.32
N THR A 503 -10.76 12.73 -4.02
CA THR A 503 -11.15 11.63 -4.91
C THR A 503 -10.44 11.67 -6.26
N GLU A 504 -10.10 12.86 -6.76
CA GLU A 504 -9.44 12.98 -8.07
C GLU A 504 -7.90 12.91 -8.00
N LEU A 505 -7.26 13.33 -6.89
CA LEU A 505 -5.80 13.25 -6.74
C LEU A 505 -5.32 11.85 -6.32
N LEU A 506 -6.06 11.15 -5.45
CA LEU A 506 -5.64 9.84 -4.91
C LEU A 506 -5.36 8.74 -5.96
N PRO A 507 -6.08 8.64 -7.09
CA PRO A 507 -5.72 7.70 -8.16
C PRO A 507 -4.25 7.85 -8.63
N PHE A 508 -3.75 9.09 -8.63
CA PHE A 508 -2.42 9.48 -9.09
C PHE A 508 -1.36 9.50 -7.97
N LEU A 509 -1.74 9.14 -6.74
CA LEU A 509 -0.86 9.20 -5.57
C LEU A 509 -0.81 7.87 -4.82
N ARG A 510 0.32 7.65 -4.16
CA ARG A 510 0.58 6.58 -3.20
C ARG A 510 0.84 7.18 -1.84
N GLU A 511 0.04 6.81 -0.84
CA GLU A 511 0.35 7.21 0.53
C GLU A 511 1.61 6.50 1.01
N GLN A 512 2.45 7.21 1.76
CA GLN A 512 3.64 6.67 2.40
C GLN A 512 3.78 7.22 3.82
N ALA A 513 3.95 6.34 4.79
CA ALA A 513 4.26 6.72 6.16
C ALA A 513 5.77 6.55 6.39
N VAL A 514 6.43 7.58 6.93
CA VAL A 514 7.86 7.59 7.22
C VAL A 514 8.06 7.92 8.68
N ALA A 515 8.62 6.99 9.45
CA ALA A 515 8.88 7.18 10.86
C ALA A 515 10.38 7.17 11.16
N VAL A 516 10.89 8.28 11.69
CA VAL A 516 12.33 8.49 11.94
C VAL A 516 12.55 8.72 13.42
N THR A 517 13.44 7.94 14.04
CA THR A 517 13.89 8.22 15.41
C THR A 517 14.57 9.59 15.45
N ALA A 518 14.06 10.50 16.29
CA ALA A 518 14.50 11.89 16.37
C ALA A 518 15.45 12.16 17.55
N HIS A 519 16.17 11.12 17.98
CA HIS A 519 17.15 11.23 19.07
C HIS A 519 18.31 10.25 18.92
N ARG A 520 19.43 10.59 19.52
CA ARG A 520 20.55 9.69 19.80
C ARG A 520 20.63 9.47 21.31
N PHE A 521 20.22 8.27 21.77
CA PHE A 521 20.18 7.92 23.19
C PHE A 521 19.46 8.96 24.08
N GLY A 522 18.32 9.48 23.60
CA GLY A 522 17.53 10.51 24.31
C GLY A 522 17.98 11.95 24.06
N THR A 523 19.16 12.19 23.49
CA THR A 523 19.57 13.52 23.03
C THR A 523 18.90 13.82 21.69
N PRO A 524 18.16 14.92 21.52
CA PRO A 524 17.50 15.25 20.26
C PRO A 524 18.47 15.24 19.07
N LEU A 525 18.04 14.64 17.96
CA LEU A 525 18.78 14.55 16.72
C LEU A 525 17.80 14.49 15.55
N ASP A 526 17.87 15.46 14.64
CA ASP A 526 17.08 15.42 13.41
C ASP A 526 17.95 14.96 12.23
N LEU A 527 18.04 13.64 12.04
CA LEU A 527 18.75 13.06 10.90
C LEU A 527 18.06 13.37 9.56
N ALA A 528 16.75 13.68 9.58
CA ALA A 528 15.93 13.93 8.41
C ALA A 528 15.73 15.43 8.12
N ALA A 529 16.53 16.29 8.74
CA ALA A 529 16.46 17.73 8.55
C ALA A 529 16.59 18.11 7.06
N GLY A 530 15.57 18.75 6.50
CA GLY A 530 15.51 19.15 5.09
C GLY A 530 15.22 18.03 4.09
N LEU A 531 15.05 16.78 4.54
CA LEU A 531 14.69 15.63 3.69
C LEU A 531 13.18 15.34 3.70
N LEU A 532 12.58 15.52 4.87
CA LEU A 532 11.17 15.33 5.13
C LEU A 532 10.58 16.62 5.64
#